data_AF-Q1PQ05-F1
#
_entry.id   AF-Q1PQ05-F1
#
_cell.length_a   1.000
_cell.length_b   1.000
_cell.length_c   1.000
_cell.angle_alpha   90.00
_cell.angle_beta   90.00
_cell.angle_gamma   90.00
#
_symmetry.space_group_name_H-M   'P 1'
#
loop_
_entity.id
_entity.type
_entity.pdbx_description
1 polymer ?
#
loop_
_entity_poly.entity_id
_entity_poly.type
_entity_poly.pdbx_seq_one_letter_code
_entity_poly.pdbx_strand_id
1 'polypeptide(L)'
;RGIAAERFCVRNSGVTAVVEGVGDHGCEYMTGGLVVILGLTGRNFAAGMSGGIAYVYDIDGSFKPKVNPESVELLPLEIAEDVQIVKKLLADFIEKTGSKVAKELLDNWAASQAKFVKVFPYEYQKALQDMAEQQAVEQPLKAAVAIENGNGKHEPHIKDIEEAIQDVALEQKRADRVLDKTRGFVKYKRETAPYRDAADRQKDWNEVYNFPHVRKNLKVQAARCMECGVPFCQSNSTGCPLGNIIPKWNDLIFHGEWQEALRQLLQTNNFPEFTGRVCPAPCEGSCVLGISEPAVTIKNIECAIIDHAFEQGWIKAEIPEVRTGKRVAIVGSGPS
;
A
#
# COMPACT_ATOMS: atom_id res chain seq x y z
N ARG A 1 -20.10 -23.47 5.96
CA ARG A 1 -20.23 -22.55 7.11
C ARG A 1 -18.91 -21.93 7.42
N GLY A 2 -18.69 -20.71 6.94
CA GLY A 2 -17.46 -19.97 7.15
C GLY A 2 -17.78 -18.49 7.27
N ILE A 3 -17.52 -17.93 8.45
CA ILE A 3 -17.51 -16.49 8.70
C ILE A 3 -16.04 -16.07 8.59
N ALA A 4 -15.75 -15.09 7.73
CA ALA A 4 -14.43 -14.49 7.68
C ALA A 4 -14.22 -13.57 8.89
N ALA A 5 -12.97 -13.45 9.33
CA ALA A 5 -12.57 -12.53 10.39
C ALA A 5 -12.71 -11.05 9.93
N GLU A 6 -12.18 -10.13 10.73
CA GLU A 6 -12.11 -8.71 10.39
C GLU A 6 -11.31 -8.48 9.09
N ARG A 7 -11.55 -7.35 8.44
CA ARG A 7 -10.80 -6.91 7.25
C ARG A 7 -10.81 -7.90 6.08
N PHE A 8 -11.91 -8.62 5.92
CA PHE A 8 -12.12 -9.46 4.74
C PHE A 8 -12.19 -8.62 3.46
N CYS A 9 -11.52 -9.07 2.39
CA CYS A 9 -11.44 -8.37 1.10
C CYS A 9 -10.91 -6.93 1.18
N VAL A 10 -10.07 -6.61 2.18
CA VAL A 10 -9.37 -5.33 2.21
C VAL A 10 -8.44 -5.21 1.01
N ARG A 11 -8.50 -4.07 0.32
CA ARG A 11 -7.74 -3.79 -0.92
C ARG A 11 -7.96 -4.81 -2.03
N ASN A 12 -9.08 -5.54 -2.03
CA ASN A 12 -9.42 -6.38 -3.17
C ASN A 12 -9.46 -5.52 -4.45
N SER A 13 -8.73 -5.99 -5.46
CA SER A 13 -8.50 -5.25 -6.72
C SER A 13 -8.89 -6.10 -7.96
N GLY A 14 -9.63 -7.20 -7.78
CA GLY A 14 -10.02 -8.06 -8.90
C GLY A 14 -10.44 -9.49 -8.55
N VAL A 15 -10.42 -9.88 -7.27
CA VAL A 15 -10.82 -11.22 -6.84
C VAL A 15 -12.33 -11.30 -6.69
N THR A 16 -12.91 -12.43 -7.09
CA THR A 16 -14.29 -12.79 -6.78
C THR A 16 -14.35 -13.67 -5.54
N ALA A 17 -15.12 -13.27 -4.53
CA ALA A 17 -15.21 -13.98 -3.26
C ALA A 17 -16.66 -14.15 -2.79
N VAL A 18 -16.97 -15.30 -2.18
CA VAL A 18 -18.28 -15.58 -1.56
C VAL A 18 -18.03 -16.08 -0.14
N VAL A 19 -18.74 -15.52 0.85
CA VAL A 19 -18.59 -15.87 2.26
C VAL A 19 -19.94 -15.84 3.00
N GLU A 20 -20.10 -16.60 4.08
CA GLU A 20 -21.34 -16.66 4.86
C GLU A 20 -21.40 -15.64 6.01
N GLY A 21 -20.43 -14.73 6.11
CA GLY A 21 -20.38 -13.65 7.09
C GLY A 21 -19.00 -13.03 7.20
N VAL A 22 -18.90 -11.85 7.79
CA VAL A 22 -17.66 -11.08 7.91
C VAL A 22 -17.63 -10.25 9.20
N GLY A 23 -16.43 -10.10 9.78
CA GLY A 23 -16.17 -9.19 10.89
C GLY A 23 -16.16 -7.71 10.50
N ASP A 24 -15.56 -6.87 11.36
CA ASP A 24 -15.46 -5.42 11.14
C ASP A 24 -14.53 -5.08 9.95
N HIS A 25 -14.73 -3.91 9.34
CA HIS A 25 -13.91 -3.38 8.24
C HIS A 25 -13.90 -4.24 6.97
N GLY A 26 -14.99 -4.94 6.67
CA GLY A 26 -15.13 -5.69 5.42
C GLY A 26 -15.08 -4.77 4.19
N CYS A 27 -14.37 -5.21 3.14
CA CYS A 27 -14.19 -4.49 1.88
C CYS A 27 -13.56 -3.09 2.00
N GLU A 28 -12.76 -2.84 3.06
CA GLU A 28 -12.03 -1.57 3.22
C GLU A 28 -11.03 -1.36 2.07
N TYR A 29 -10.97 -0.15 1.51
CA TYR A 29 -10.07 0.21 0.42
C TYR A 29 -10.17 -0.71 -0.81
N MET A 30 -11.30 -1.40 -1.02
CA MET A 30 -11.51 -2.24 -2.20
C MET A 30 -11.60 -1.36 -3.46
N THR A 31 -10.82 -1.72 -4.48
CA THR A 31 -10.65 -0.99 -5.75
C THR A 31 -11.12 -1.81 -6.96
N GLY A 32 -11.46 -3.09 -6.76
CA GLY A 32 -11.94 -3.96 -7.83
C GLY A 32 -12.33 -5.36 -7.34
N GLY A 33 -12.99 -6.13 -8.19
CA GLY A 33 -13.47 -7.48 -7.88
C GLY A 33 -14.93 -7.51 -7.44
N LEU A 34 -15.39 -8.69 -7.05
CA LEU A 34 -16.80 -8.95 -6.75
C LEU A 34 -16.96 -9.79 -5.48
N VAL A 35 -17.68 -9.26 -4.51
CA VAL A 35 -17.81 -9.91 -3.19
C VAL A 35 -19.28 -10.22 -2.91
N VAL A 36 -19.60 -11.45 -2.50
CA VAL A 36 -20.95 -11.83 -2.06
C VAL A 36 -20.88 -12.28 -0.60
N ILE A 37 -21.68 -11.66 0.27
CA ILE A 37 -21.74 -11.96 1.70
C ILE A 37 -23.15 -12.44 2.04
N LEU A 38 -23.26 -13.67 2.53
CA LEU A 38 -24.55 -14.34 2.80
C LEU A 38 -24.99 -14.26 4.27
N GLY A 39 -24.29 -13.48 5.09
CA GLY A 39 -24.64 -13.35 6.50
C GLY A 39 -24.17 -12.08 7.16
N LEU A 40 -24.05 -12.12 8.49
CA LEU A 40 -23.80 -10.92 9.30
C LEU A 40 -22.50 -10.23 8.88
N THR A 41 -22.57 -8.90 8.91
CA THR A 41 -21.46 -7.98 8.65
C THR A 41 -21.10 -7.23 9.93
N GLY A 42 -19.81 -6.92 10.07
CA GLY A 42 -19.30 -6.02 11.10
C GLY A 42 -19.37 -4.54 10.70
N ARG A 43 -18.84 -3.68 11.57
CA ARG A 43 -18.87 -2.21 11.47
C ARG A 43 -17.91 -1.67 10.41
N ASN A 44 -18.14 -0.42 10.00
CA ASN A 44 -17.29 0.34 9.06
C ASN A 44 -17.06 -0.40 7.73
N PHE A 45 -18.09 -1.07 7.24
CA PHE A 45 -18.04 -1.81 5.98
C PHE A 45 -17.86 -0.84 4.79
N ALA A 46 -17.05 -1.24 3.80
CA ALA A 46 -16.76 -0.51 2.58
C ALA A 46 -16.12 0.89 2.78
N ALA A 47 -15.45 1.14 3.92
CA ALA A 47 -14.73 2.38 4.11
C ALA A 47 -13.59 2.53 3.08
N GLY A 48 -13.56 3.67 2.39
CA GLY A 48 -12.60 3.96 1.32
C GLY A 48 -12.71 3.04 0.10
N MET A 49 -13.84 2.36 -0.10
CA MET A 49 -14.06 1.51 -1.26
C MET A 49 -14.30 2.38 -2.51
N SER A 50 -13.36 2.39 -3.44
CA SER A 50 -13.42 3.19 -4.68
C SER A 50 -13.75 2.36 -5.93
N GLY A 51 -13.71 1.03 -5.86
CA GLY A 51 -14.00 0.17 -7.01
C GLY A 51 -14.44 -1.25 -6.68
N GLY A 52 -15.02 -1.92 -7.67
CA GLY A 52 -15.65 -3.24 -7.54
C GLY A 52 -17.07 -3.18 -6.96
N ILE A 53 -17.68 -4.34 -6.72
CA ILE A 53 -19.07 -4.46 -6.26
C ILE A 53 -19.16 -5.48 -5.13
N ALA A 54 -19.90 -5.16 -4.07
CA ALA A 54 -20.27 -6.12 -3.04
C ALA A 54 -21.78 -6.32 -2.98
N TYR A 55 -22.24 -7.56 -2.91
CA TYR A 55 -23.64 -7.93 -2.68
C TYR A 55 -23.76 -8.55 -1.29
N VAL A 56 -24.56 -7.93 -0.44
CA VAL A 56 -24.72 -8.34 0.96
C VAL A 56 -26.16 -8.75 1.21
N TYR A 57 -26.34 -9.97 1.72
CA TYR A 57 -27.64 -10.44 2.17
C TYR A 57 -27.92 -9.90 3.58
N ASP A 58 -28.81 -8.91 3.67
CA ASP A 58 -29.19 -8.28 4.93
C ASP A 58 -30.23 -9.13 5.67
N ILE A 59 -29.75 -10.00 6.57
CA ILE A 59 -30.60 -10.97 7.27
C ILE A 59 -31.65 -10.28 8.15
N ASP A 60 -31.22 -9.27 8.90
CA ASP A 60 -31.95 -8.66 10.01
C ASP A 60 -32.27 -7.16 9.81
N GLY A 61 -31.89 -6.58 8.67
CA GLY A 61 -32.07 -5.16 8.39
C GLY A 61 -31.02 -4.28 9.05
N SER A 62 -29.99 -4.86 9.68
CA SER A 62 -28.97 -4.14 10.43
C SER A 62 -27.77 -3.70 9.58
N PHE A 63 -27.77 -3.99 8.28
CA PHE A 63 -26.59 -3.71 7.45
C PHE A 63 -26.34 -2.22 7.24
N LYS A 64 -27.38 -1.45 6.89
CA LYS A 64 -27.26 0.00 6.58
C LYS A 64 -26.46 0.82 7.61
N PRO A 65 -26.70 0.74 8.93
CA PRO A 65 -25.92 1.51 9.92
C PRO A 65 -24.46 1.04 10.08
N LYS A 66 -24.09 -0.12 9.54
CA LYS A 66 -22.72 -0.66 9.64
C LYS A 66 -21.83 -0.26 8.47
N VAL A 67 -22.41 0.31 7.41
CA VAL A 67 -21.69 0.77 6.21
C VAL A 67 -21.12 2.17 6.44
N ASN A 68 -19.91 2.41 5.97
CA ASN A 68 -19.35 3.76 5.88
C ASN A 68 -19.89 4.43 4.61
N PRO A 69 -20.72 5.50 4.72
CA PRO A 69 -21.42 6.07 3.57
C PRO A 69 -20.56 7.02 2.72
N GLU A 70 -19.31 7.30 3.10
CA GLU A 70 -18.49 8.35 2.49
C GLU A 70 -18.22 8.14 0.99
N SER A 71 -17.99 6.89 0.58
CA SER A 71 -17.54 6.55 -0.79
C SER A 71 -18.47 5.62 -1.55
N VAL A 72 -19.53 5.12 -0.92
CA VAL A 72 -20.41 4.10 -1.48
C VAL A 72 -21.89 4.44 -1.38
N GLU A 73 -22.64 3.94 -2.35
CA GLU A 73 -24.09 3.93 -2.37
C GLU A 73 -24.63 2.51 -2.11
N LEU A 74 -25.81 2.43 -1.48
CA LEU A 74 -26.54 1.19 -1.27
C LEU A 74 -27.76 1.13 -2.18
N LEU A 75 -27.78 0.15 -3.07
CA LEU A 75 -28.82 -0.04 -4.08
C LEU A 75 -29.50 -1.42 -3.91
N PRO A 76 -30.77 -1.58 -4.30
CA PRO A 76 -31.42 -2.89 -4.32
C PRO A 76 -30.90 -3.77 -5.47
N LEU A 77 -30.97 -5.09 -5.30
CA LEU A 77 -30.60 -6.06 -6.34
C LEU A 77 -31.74 -6.26 -7.37
N GLU A 78 -31.90 -5.30 -8.28
CA GLU A 78 -32.98 -5.31 -9.29
C GLU A 78 -32.47 -5.51 -10.72
N ILE A 79 -31.23 -5.11 -11.01
CA ILE A 79 -30.63 -5.21 -12.34
C ILE A 79 -30.49 -6.68 -12.73
N ALA A 80 -31.04 -7.06 -13.88
CA ALA A 80 -31.08 -8.45 -14.33
C ALA A 80 -29.68 -9.08 -14.44
N GLU A 81 -28.69 -8.32 -14.89
CA GLU A 81 -27.29 -8.75 -14.99
C GLU A 81 -26.69 -9.08 -13.62
N ASP A 82 -26.86 -8.19 -12.64
CA ASP A 82 -26.42 -8.39 -11.27
C ASP A 82 -27.08 -9.63 -10.64
N VAL A 83 -28.39 -9.80 -10.87
CA VAL A 83 -29.15 -10.97 -10.38
C VAL A 83 -28.59 -12.27 -10.93
N GLN A 84 -28.25 -12.33 -12.21
CA GLN A 84 -27.64 -13.53 -12.81
C GLN A 84 -26.26 -13.81 -12.24
N ILE A 85 -25.46 -12.76 -12.01
CA ILE A 85 -24.13 -12.90 -11.41
C ILE A 85 -24.23 -13.48 -10.00
N VAL A 86 -25.10 -12.92 -9.15
CA VAL A 86 -25.28 -13.42 -7.76
C VAL A 86 -25.77 -14.87 -7.78
N LYS A 87 -26.76 -15.22 -8.61
CA LYS A 87 -27.25 -16.61 -8.74
C LYS A 87 -26.15 -17.58 -9.16
N LYS A 88 -25.33 -17.20 -10.15
CA LYS A 88 -24.21 -18.01 -10.61
C LYS A 88 -23.20 -18.25 -9.50
N LEU A 89 -22.84 -17.19 -8.77
CA LEU A 89 -21.87 -17.29 -7.67
C LEU A 89 -22.40 -18.13 -6.50
N LEU A 90 -23.70 -18.05 -6.20
CA LEU A 90 -24.32 -18.93 -5.22
C LEU A 90 -24.28 -20.39 -5.65
N ALA A 91 -24.59 -20.69 -6.92
CA ALA A 91 -24.52 -22.04 -7.46
C ALA A 91 -23.10 -22.62 -7.39
N ASP A 92 -22.11 -21.86 -7.86
CA ASP A 92 -20.68 -22.22 -7.78
C ASP A 92 -20.24 -22.43 -6.32
N PHE A 93 -20.72 -21.59 -5.40
CA PHE A 93 -20.40 -21.71 -3.98
C PHE A 93 -21.01 -22.97 -3.35
N ILE A 94 -22.24 -23.32 -3.70
CA ILE A 94 -22.88 -24.57 -3.26
C ILE A 94 -22.10 -25.78 -3.76
N GLU A 95 -21.72 -25.79 -5.04
CA GLU A 95 -20.96 -26.90 -5.63
C GLU A 95 -19.61 -27.09 -4.91
N LYS A 96 -18.89 -26.00 -4.65
CA LYS A 96 -17.55 -26.05 -4.07
C LYS A 96 -17.53 -26.30 -2.56
N THR A 97 -18.56 -25.86 -1.82
CA THR A 97 -18.53 -25.88 -0.35
C THR A 97 -19.67 -26.67 0.30
N GLY A 98 -20.67 -27.11 -0.47
CA GLY A 98 -21.89 -27.73 0.07
C GLY A 98 -22.69 -26.81 0.99
N SER A 99 -22.64 -25.48 0.78
CA SER A 99 -23.30 -24.53 1.68
C SER A 99 -24.82 -24.69 1.71
N LYS A 100 -25.37 -24.98 2.89
CA LYS A 100 -26.81 -25.04 3.12
C LYS A 100 -27.46 -23.66 3.07
N VAL A 101 -26.74 -22.61 3.50
CA VAL A 101 -27.23 -21.22 3.50
C VAL A 101 -27.45 -20.76 2.07
N ALA A 102 -26.43 -20.91 1.22
CA ALA A 102 -26.55 -20.53 -0.20
C ALA A 102 -27.65 -21.32 -0.91
N LYS A 103 -27.80 -22.62 -0.59
CA LYS A 103 -28.88 -23.45 -1.13
C LYS A 103 -30.25 -22.94 -0.73
N GLU A 104 -30.47 -22.65 0.55
CA GLU A 104 -31.74 -22.10 1.05
C GLU A 104 -32.08 -20.74 0.40
N LEU A 105 -31.08 -19.88 0.17
CA LEU A 105 -31.26 -18.61 -0.54
C LEU A 105 -31.68 -18.79 -2.00
N LEU A 106 -31.16 -19.81 -2.69
CA LEU A 106 -31.58 -20.12 -4.06
C LEU A 106 -32.97 -20.76 -4.10
N ASP A 107 -33.27 -21.66 -3.16
CA ASP A 107 -34.57 -22.33 -3.07
C ASP A 107 -35.70 -21.31 -2.80
N ASN A 108 -35.42 -20.25 -2.04
CA ASN A 108 -36.35 -19.16 -1.72
C ASN A 108 -36.01 -17.81 -2.41
N TRP A 109 -35.50 -17.87 -3.64
CA TRP A 109 -34.89 -16.72 -4.31
C TRP A 109 -35.72 -15.43 -4.32
N ALA A 110 -37.04 -15.52 -4.58
CA ALA A 110 -37.89 -14.32 -4.67
C ALA A 110 -37.89 -13.50 -3.36
N ALA A 111 -37.90 -14.17 -2.21
CA ALA A 111 -37.83 -13.51 -0.91
C ALA A 111 -36.39 -13.09 -0.57
N SER A 112 -35.40 -13.91 -0.94
CA SER A 112 -34.00 -13.62 -0.67
C SER A 112 -33.47 -12.43 -1.47
N GLN A 113 -33.87 -12.28 -2.72
CA GLN A 113 -33.47 -11.18 -3.61
C GLN A 113 -33.82 -9.82 -3.01
N ALA A 114 -35.01 -9.68 -2.42
CA ALA A 114 -35.46 -8.42 -1.81
C ALA A 114 -34.61 -7.96 -0.60
N LYS A 115 -33.83 -8.87 -0.02
CA LYS A 115 -32.92 -8.58 1.11
C LYS A 115 -31.47 -8.39 0.68
N PHE A 116 -31.14 -8.57 -0.60
CA PHE A 116 -29.81 -8.28 -1.09
C PHE A 116 -29.63 -6.78 -1.31
N VAL A 117 -28.54 -6.27 -0.75
CA VAL A 117 -28.09 -4.89 -0.92
C VAL A 117 -26.82 -4.91 -1.78
N LYS A 118 -26.85 -4.17 -2.88
CA LYS A 118 -25.68 -3.87 -3.71
C LYS A 118 -24.96 -2.67 -3.11
N VAL A 119 -23.68 -2.83 -2.79
CA VAL A 119 -22.78 -1.76 -2.38
C VAL A 119 -21.99 -1.33 -3.60
N PHE A 120 -22.15 -0.08 -4.01
CA PHE A 120 -21.63 0.44 -5.27
C PHE A 120 -20.90 1.77 -5.05
N PRO A 121 -19.57 1.83 -5.21
CA PRO A 121 -18.79 3.06 -5.07
C PRO A 121 -19.16 4.16 -6.07
N TYR A 122 -19.24 5.42 -5.62
CA TYR A 122 -19.56 6.56 -6.48
C TYR A 122 -18.53 6.76 -7.59
N GLU A 123 -17.24 6.63 -7.28
CA GLU A 123 -16.16 6.75 -8.27
C GLU A 123 -16.26 5.67 -9.35
N TYR A 124 -16.64 4.45 -8.96
CA TYR A 124 -16.81 3.36 -9.91
C TYR A 124 -18.04 3.55 -10.81
N GLN A 125 -19.15 4.06 -10.25
CA GLN A 125 -20.32 4.45 -11.05
C GLN A 125 -19.94 5.48 -12.12
N LYS A 126 -19.21 6.51 -11.72
CA LYS A 126 -18.73 7.56 -12.63
C LYS A 126 -17.83 7.00 -13.72
N ALA A 127 -16.87 6.13 -13.35
CA ALA A 127 -15.99 5.48 -14.32
C ALA A 127 -16.77 4.67 -15.36
N LEU A 128 -17.82 3.92 -14.96
CA LEU A 128 -18.66 3.19 -15.90
C LEU A 128 -19.48 4.10 -16.82
N GLN A 129 -19.96 5.24 -16.31
CA GLN A 129 -20.65 6.26 -17.12
C GLN A 129 -19.71 6.88 -18.15
N ASP A 130 -18.53 7.33 -17.72
CA ASP A 130 -17.50 7.90 -18.61
C ASP A 130 -17.10 6.89 -19.70
N MET A 131 -16.93 5.61 -19.35
CA MET A 131 -16.62 4.55 -20.30
C MET A 131 -17.77 4.28 -21.29
N ALA A 132 -19.02 4.29 -20.83
CA ALA A 132 -20.19 4.12 -21.69
C ALA A 132 -20.36 5.30 -22.66
N GLU A 133 -20.12 6.53 -22.18
CA GLU A 133 -20.13 7.74 -23.00
C GLU A 133 -19.02 7.72 -24.05
N GLN A 134 -17.79 7.34 -23.67
CA GLN A 134 -16.68 7.18 -24.62
C GLN A 134 -16.97 6.11 -25.68
N GLN A 135 -17.58 4.99 -25.29
CA GLN A 135 -17.99 3.94 -26.24
C GLN A 135 -19.11 4.41 -27.18
N ALA A 136 -20.04 5.24 -26.70
CA ALA A 136 -21.09 5.85 -27.52
C ALA A 136 -20.55 6.90 -28.51
N VAL A 137 -19.47 7.61 -28.16
CA VAL A 137 -18.78 8.57 -29.04
C VAL A 137 -17.83 7.88 -30.03
N GLU A 138 -17.21 6.75 -29.68
CA GLU A 138 -16.34 6.00 -30.61
C GLU A 138 -17.10 5.26 -31.73
N GLN A 139 -18.35 4.84 -31.50
CA GLN A 139 -19.17 4.16 -32.52
C GLN A 139 -19.42 4.99 -33.80
N PRO A 140 -19.69 6.31 -33.74
CA PRO A 140 -19.79 7.14 -34.94
C PRO A 140 -18.42 7.53 -35.56
N LEU A 141 -17.32 7.50 -34.81
CA LEU A 141 -15.99 7.90 -35.30
C LEU A 141 -15.22 6.76 -36.00
N LYS A 142 -15.45 5.48 -35.66
CA LYS A 142 -14.82 4.34 -36.36
C LYS A 142 -15.37 4.09 -37.78
N ALA A 143 -16.52 4.68 -38.14
CA ALA A 143 -17.09 4.63 -39.49
C ALA A 143 -16.51 5.70 -40.44
N ALA A 144 -15.84 6.73 -39.91
CA ALA A 144 -15.30 7.82 -40.69
C ALA A 144 -13.84 8.07 -40.28
N VAL A 145 -12.92 7.54 -41.10
CA VAL A 145 -11.58 8.04 -41.44
C VAL A 145 -10.57 6.88 -41.46
N ALA A 146 -10.38 6.35 -42.68
CA ALA A 146 -9.15 5.71 -43.10
C ALA A 146 -8.47 6.68 -44.08
N ILE A 147 -7.42 7.39 -43.64
CA ILE A 147 -6.47 8.08 -44.54
C ILE A 147 -5.06 7.98 -43.94
N GLU A 148 -4.12 7.50 -44.76
CA GLU A 148 -2.69 7.37 -44.44
C GLU A 148 -1.87 8.65 -44.71
N ASN A 149 -0.83 8.80 -43.88
CA ASN A 149 0.54 9.29 -44.08
C ASN A 149 0.84 10.70 -44.65
N GLY A 150 1.60 11.45 -43.85
CA GLY A 150 2.42 12.59 -44.28
C GLY A 150 3.66 12.76 -43.39
N ASN A 151 4.83 12.48 -43.97
CA ASN A 151 6.16 12.52 -43.39
C ASN A 151 6.65 13.98 -43.21
N GLY A 152 7.13 14.38 -42.03
CA GLY A 152 7.53 15.76 -41.72
C GLY A 152 8.77 15.82 -40.80
N LYS A 153 9.82 16.46 -41.30
CA LYS A 153 11.22 16.42 -40.85
C LYS A 153 11.50 17.02 -39.46
N HIS A 154 12.56 16.45 -38.89
CA HIS A 154 13.42 16.85 -37.77
C HIS A 154 13.76 18.35 -37.68
N GLU A 155 13.58 18.95 -36.51
CA GLU A 155 14.32 20.14 -36.04
C GLU A 155 14.90 19.86 -34.65
N PRO A 156 16.18 20.17 -34.39
CA PRO A 156 16.81 19.90 -33.10
C PRO A 156 16.43 20.95 -32.05
N HIS A 157 16.04 20.46 -30.87
CA HIS A 157 15.78 21.29 -29.70
C HIS A 157 17.10 21.84 -29.15
N ILE A 158 17.26 23.15 -29.16
CA ILE A 158 18.37 23.86 -28.52
C ILE A 158 18.21 23.68 -27.00
N LYS A 159 19.29 23.34 -26.30
CA LYS A 159 19.34 23.24 -24.83
C LYS A 159 19.84 24.57 -24.25
N ASP A 160 19.20 25.03 -23.19
CA ASP A 160 19.58 26.25 -22.46
C ASP A 160 20.97 26.15 -21.83
N ILE A 161 21.67 27.29 -21.81
CA ILE A 161 23.10 27.41 -21.53
C ILE A 161 23.42 27.57 -20.03
N GLU A 162 22.47 27.29 -19.13
CA GLU A 162 22.63 27.48 -17.67
C GLU A 162 22.99 26.18 -16.90
N GLU A 163 23.21 25.06 -17.59
CA GLU A 163 23.64 23.78 -16.98
C GLU A 163 25.10 23.39 -17.28
N ALA A 164 25.93 24.35 -17.69
CA ALA A 164 27.37 24.12 -17.87
C ALA A 164 28.15 24.85 -16.78
N ILE A 165 28.84 24.05 -15.94
CA ILE A 165 29.84 24.40 -14.91
C ILE A 165 29.25 24.48 -13.49
N GLN A 166 29.13 23.33 -12.83
CA GLN A 166 29.53 23.17 -11.43
C GLN A 166 30.22 21.81 -11.26
N ASP A 167 31.53 21.86 -10.97
CA ASP A 167 32.44 20.73 -10.83
C ASP A 167 31.98 19.74 -9.73
N VAL A 168 31.34 18.65 -10.15
CA VAL A 168 30.89 17.53 -9.30
C VAL A 168 32.06 16.92 -8.50
N ALA A 169 33.28 17.02 -9.03
CA ALA A 169 34.51 16.57 -8.37
C ALA A 169 34.94 17.46 -7.18
N LEU A 170 34.55 18.74 -7.17
CA LEU A 170 34.84 19.65 -6.06
C LEU A 170 33.83 19.48 -4.92
N GLU A 171 32.58 19.09 -5.24
CA GLU A 171 31.56 18.75 -4.24
C GLU A 171 31.87 17.46 -3.48
N GLN A 172 32.38 16.43 -4.17
CA GLN A 172 32.86 15.21 -3.50
C GLN A 172 34.04 15.48 -2.56
N LYS A 173 34.94 16.42 -2.89
CA LYS A 173 36.00 16.86 -1.96
C LYS A 173 35.49 17.73 -0.80
N ARG A 174 34.30 18.33 -0.92
CA ARG A 174 33.60 19.01 0.19
C ARG A 174 32.79 18.05 1.07
N ALA A 175 32.54 16.81 0.63
CA ALA A 175 31.75 15.82 1.36
C ALA A 175 32.42 15.27 2.63
N ASP A 176 33.74 15.45 2.77
CA ASP A 176 34.47 15.17 4.03
C ASP A 176 34.59 16.41 4.94
N ARG A 177 33.89 17.51 4.61
CA ARG A 177 33.72 18.64 5.51
C ARG A 177 32.83 18.18 6.65
N VAL A 178 33.45 17.80 7.78
CA VAL A 178 32.85 17.34 9.04
C VAL A 178 31.40 17.82 9.16
N LEU A 179 30.47 16.93 8.80
CA LEU A 179 29.05 17.23 8.87
C LEU A 179 28.72 17.59 10.32
N ASP A 180 28.09 18.73 10.53
CA ASP A 180 27.66 19.13 11.87
C ASP A 180 26.44 18.30 12.31
N LYS A 181 26.66 17.41 13.28
CA LYS A 181 25.62 16.57 13.89
C LYS A 181 24.76 17.36 14.89
N THR A 182 25.39 18.15 15.75
CA THR A 182 24.72 18.87 16.85
C THR A 182 23.73 19.92 16.34
N ARG A 183 23.96 20.51 15.17
CA ARG A 183 23.04 21.47 14.53
C ARG A 183 22.57 21.00 13.15
N GLY A 184 22.66 19.70 12.86
CA GLY A 184 22.33 19.16 11.54
C GLY A 184 20.88 19.41 11.13
N PHE A 185 19.95 19.35 12.09
CA PHE A 185 18.53 19.62 11.86
C PHE A 185 18.21 21.07 11.47
N VAL A 186 19.07 22.03 11.85
CA VAL A 186 18.95 23.45 11.47
C VAL A 186 19.63 23.71 10.12
N LYS A 187 20.76 23.03 9.86
CA LYS A 187 21.63 23.29 8.70
C LYS A 187 21.17 22.58 7.45
N TYR A 188 20.57 21.40 7.57
CA TYR A 188 20.27 20.54 6.43
C TYR A 188 18.76 20.38 6.24
N LYS A 189 18.32 20.59 5.01
CA LYS A 189 16.92 20.40 4.62
C LYS A 189 16.60 18.92 4.46
N ARG A 190 15.32 18.59 4.63
CA ARG A 190 14.81 17.25 4.36
C ARG A 190 14.89 16.95 2.86
N GLU A 191 15.41 15.78 2.52
CA GLU A 191 15.35 15.26 1.16
C GLU A 191 13.92 14.81 0.86
N THR A 192 13.30 15.36 -0.18
CA THR A 192 11.88 15.15 -0.51
C THR A 192 11.67 14.31 -1.77
N ALA A 193 12.72 14.01 -2.55
CA ALA A 193 12.63 13.28 -3.82
C ALA A 193 13.26 11.87 -3.73
N PRO A 194 12.62 10.89 -3.06
CA PRO A 194 13.14 9.53 -2.99
C PRO A 194 12.84 8.71 -4.25
N TYR A 195 12.15 9.25 -5.25
CA TYR A 195 11.60 8.49 -6.38
C TYR A 195 12.27 8.80 -7.72
N ARG A 196 12.24 7.81 -8.62
CA ARG A 196 12.58 7.97 -10.04
C ARG A 196 11.62 8.94 -10.72
N ASP A 197 12.07 9.52 -11.83
CA ASP A 197 11.28 10.45 -12.64
C ASP A 197 9.94 9.81 -13.07
N ALA A 198 8.89 10.63 -13.07
CA ALA A 198 7.55 10.17 -13.35
C ALA A 198 7.37 9.67 -14.79
N ALA A 199 8.08 10.25 -15.77
CA ALA A 199 8.02 9.84 -17.16
C ALA A 199 8.73 8.50 -17.40
N ASP A 200 9.78 8.20 -16.63
CA ASP A 200 10.52 6.95 -16.73
C ASP A 200 9.79 5.78 -16.06
N ARG A 201 9.27 6.00 -14.85
CA ARG A 201 8.55 4.94 -14.10
C ARG A 201 7.19 4.56 -14.69
N GLN A 202 6.66 5.33 -15.65
CA GLN A 202 5.45 4.94 -16.40
C GLN A 202 5.72 3.87 -17.45
N LYS A 203 6.99 3.67 -17.83
CA LYS A 203 7.39 2.77 -18.91
C LYS A 203 7.76 1.37 -18.42
N ASP A 204 7.89 1.18 -17.11
CA ASP A 204 8.31 -0.08 -16.50
C ASP A 204 7.59 -0.36 -15.16
N TRP A 205 7.75 -1.58 -14.66
CA TRP A 205 7.27 -2.01 -13.34
C TRP A 205 8.41 -2.15 -12.33
N ASN A 206 9.57 -1.55 -12.61
CA ASN A 206 10.72 -1.60 -11.72
C ASN A 206 10.46 -0.71 -10.49
N GLU A 207 11.24 -0.94 -9.43
CA GLU A 207 11.10 -0.20 -8.19
C GLU A 207 11.15 1.32 -8.40
N VAL A 208 10.18 2.04 -7.84
CA VAL A 208 10.04 3.49 -8.01
C VAL A 208 11.08 4.26 -7.20
N TYR A 209 11.67 3.64 -6.19
CA TYR A 209 12.63 4.25 -5.29
C TYR A 209 14.01 4.45 -5.94
N ASN A 210 14.60 5.63 -5.74
CA ASN A 210 15.91 6.00 -6.28
C ASN A 210 17.01 5.78 -5.24
N PHE A 211 17.47 4.54 -5.10
CA PHE A 211 18.52 4.17 -4.12
C PHE A 211 19.82 4.98 -4.26
N PRO A 212 20.38 5.18 -5.47
CA PRO A 212 21.63 5.92 -5.61
C PRO A 212 21.51 7.36 -5.10
N HIS A 213 20.38 8.02 -5.34
CA HIS A 213 20.15 9.39 -4.86
C HIS A 213 20.03 9.44 -3.34
N VAL A 214 19.19 8.58 -2.76
CA VAL A 214 18.96 8.58 -1.31
C VAL A 214 20.24 8.25 -0.53
N ARG A 215 21.04 7.29 -1.00
CA ARG A 215 22.27 6.88 -0.32
C ARG A 215 23.33 7.97 -0.28
N LYS A 216 23.45 8.79 -1.34
CA LYS A 216 24.40 9.92 -1.38
C LYS A 216 24.14 10.92 -0.24
N ASN A 217 22.88 11.17 0.08
CA ASN A 217 22.47 12.14 1.09
C ASN A 217 22.19 11.52 2.47
N LEU A 218 22.42 10.22 2.65
CA LEU A 218 21.98 9.49 3.84
C LEU A 218 22.62 9.99 5.13
N LYS A 219 23.95 10.20 5.12
CA LYS A 219 24.67 10.75 6.28
C LYS A 219 24.15 12.14 6.65
N VAL A 220 23.83 12.97 5.66
CA VAL A 220 23.27 14.31 5.87
C VAL A 220 21.88 14.21 6.51
N GLN A 221 21.03 13.29 6.02
CA GLN A 221 19.71 13.08 6.62
C GLN A 221 19.78 12.50 8.03
N ALA A 222 20.72 11.58 8.30
CA ALA A 222 20.97 11.04 9.64
C ALA A 222 21.47 12.12 10.62
N ALA A 223 22.23 13.11 10.13
CA ALA A 223 22.66 14.27 10.92
C ALA A 223 21.49 15.14 11.41
N ARG A 224 20.31 15.07 10.78
CA ARG A 224 19.11 15.81 11.20
C ARG A 224 18.44 15.22 12.44
N CYS A 225 18.80 14.00 12.86
CA CYS A 225 18.28 13.45 14.12
C CYS A 225 18.84 14.25 15.32
N MET A 226 17.95 14.75 16.17
CA MET A 226 18.29 15.60 17.32
C MET A 226 18.78 14.83 18.55
N GLU A 227 18.85 13.49 18.50
CA GLU A 227 19.21 12.64 19.65
C GLU A 227 18.39 12.99 20.91
N CYS A 228 17.06 12.98 20.74
CA CYS A 228 16.12 13.38 21.79
C CYS A 228 16.30 12.52 23.05
N GLY A 229 16.32 13.15 24.23
CA GLY A 229 16.37 12.43 25.51
C GLY A 229 15.14 11.52 25.73
N VAL A 230 13.97 11.95 25.25
CA VAL A 230 12.77 11.11 25.15
C VAL A 230 12.38 10.99 23.67
N PRO A 231 12.84 9.95 22.96
CA PRO A 231 12.64 9.83 21.52
C PRO A 231 11.25 9.25 21.19
N PHE A 232 10.27 10.12 20.98
CA PHE A 232 8.89 9.72 20.64
C PHE A 232 8.78 8.83 19.39
N CYS A 233 9.74 8.93 18.46
CA CYS A 233 9.80 8.06 17.29
C CYS A 233 9.93 6.56 17.64
N GLN A 234 10.54 6.21 18.79
CA GLN A 234 10.69 4.83 19.26
C GLN A 234 9.49 4.35 20.08
N SER A 235 8.55 5.25 20.44
CA SER A 235 7.41 4.90 21.29
C SER A 235 6.49 3.91 20.59
N ASN A 236 6.13 2.81 21.25
CA ASN A 236 5.27 1.77 20.68
C ASN A 236 3.81 2.23 20.46
N SER A 237 3.39 3.32 21.12
CA SER A 237 2.01 3.82 21.02
C SER A 237 1.80 4.82 19.88
N THR A 238 2.74 5.74 19.68
CA THR A 238 2.62 6.83 18.70
C THR A 238 3.68 6.78 17.60
N GLY A 239 4.83 6.15 17.87
CA GLY A 239 5.97 6.05 16.96
C GLY A 239 6.01 4.71 16.24
N CYS A 240 7.14 4.01 16.35
CA CYS A 240 7.33 2.70 15.72
C CYS A 240 6.62 1.58 16.52
N PRO A 241 5.65 0.85 15.94
CA PRO A 241 4.98 -0.25 16.64
C PRO A 241 5.90 -1.40 17.05
N LEU A 242 7.04 -1.56 16.36
CA LEU A 242 8.06 -2.58 16.67
C LEU A 242 8.97 -2.18 17.84
N GLY A 243 8.92 -0.92 18.29
CA GLY A 243 9.86 -0.40 19.28
C GLY A 243 11.29 -0.29 18.77
N ASN A 244 11.47 -0.03 17.46
CA ASN A 244 12.79 0.14 16.86
C ASN A 244 13.60 1.22 17.58
N ILE A 245 14.89 0.96 17.81
CA ILE A 245 15.84 1.86 18.48
C ILE A 245 16.36 2.92 17.50
N ILE A 246 15.43 3.72 16.95
CA ILE A 246 15.65 4.62 15.81
C ILE A 246 16.81 5.61 16.00
N PRO A 247 16.92 6.33 17.12
CA PRO A 247 18.02 7.27 17.30
C PRO A 247 19.38 6.59 17.19
N LYS A 248 19.48 5.33 17.65
CA LYS A 248 20.78 4.64 17.72
C LYS A 248 21.28 4.24 16.35
N TRP A 249 20.48 3.61 15.51
CA TRP A 249 20.94 3.26 14.16
C TRP A 249 21.07 4.49 13.25
N ASN A 250 20.33 5.58 13.50
CA ASN A 250 20.58 6.86 12.82
C ASN A 250 21.97 7.41 13.13
N ASP A 251 22.36 7.41 14.41
CA ASP A 251 23.67 7.84 14.87
C ASP A 251 24.79 6.98 14.26
N LEU A 252 24.63 5.65 14.28
CA LEU A 252 25.59 4.73 13.68
C LEU A 252 25.74 4.97 12.17
N ILE A 253 24.66 5.27 11.45
CA ILE A 253 24.72 5.61 10.02
C ILE A 253 25.43 6.93 9.77
N PHE A 254 25.24 7.92 10.63
CA PHE A 254 26.00 9.17 10.57
C PHE A 254 27.52 8.92 10.70
N HIS A 255 27.92 8.07 11.64
CA HIS A 255 29.31 7.64 11.83
C HIS A 255 29.84 6.66 10.77
N GLY A 256 28.96 6.11 9.93
CA GLY A 256 29.33 5.13 8.91
C GLY A 256 29.52 3.71 9.44
N GLU A 257 29.01 3.41 10.63
CA GLU A 257 29.04 2.08 11.27
C GLU A 257 27.86 1.22 10.80
N TRP A 258 27.84 0.90 9.50
CA TRP A 258 26.72 0.21 8.85
C TRP A 258 26.39 -1.16 9.44
N GLN A 259 27.41 -1.95 9.80
CA GLN A 259 27.21 -3.30 10.33
C GLN A 259 26.61 -3.28 11.74
N GLU A 260 27.01 -2.30 12.56
CA GLU A 260 26.40 -2.10 13.87
C GLU A 260 24.96 -1.57 13.73
N ALA A 261 24.75 -0.62 12.82
CA ALA A 261 23.41 -0.10 12.53
C ALA A 261 22.44 -1.22 12.12
N LEU A 262 22.91 -2.14 11.28
CA LEU A 262 22.15 -3.34 10.90
C LEU A 262 21.84 -4.22 12.11
N ARG A 263 22.82 -4.50 12.97
CA ARG A 263 22.61 -5.33 14.16
C ARG A 263 21.58 -4.70 15.09
N GLN A 264 21.59 -3.38 15.25
CA GLN A 264 20.58 -2.66 16.04
C GLN A 264 19.21 -2.71 15.39
N LEU A 265 19.12 -2.62 14.05
CA LEU A 265 17.87 -2.69 13.32
C LEU A 265 17.22 -4.09 13.41
N LEU A 266 18.01 -5.15 13.25
CA LEU A 266 17.55 -6.54 13.26
C LEU A 266 17.15 -7.06 14.65
N GLN A 267 17.51 -6.36 15.73
CA GLN A 267 17.09 -6.74 17.09
C GLN A 267 15.57 -6.66 17.29
N THR A 268 14.91 -5.72 16.60
CA THR A 268 13.48 -5.42 16.79
C THR A 268 12.66 -5.63 15.52
N ASN A 269 13.31 -5.72 14.36
CA ASN A 269 12.63 -5.86 13.07
C ASN A 269 13.18 -7.06 12.29
N ASN A 270 12.33 -8.03 12.01
CA ASN A 270 12.65 -9.21 11.20
C ASN A 270 12.70 -8.91 9.69
N PHE A 271 12.01 -7.85 9.25
CA PHE A 271 11.69 -7.57 7.86
C PHE A 271 11.93 -6.10 7.46
N PRO A 272 13.10 -5.51 7.77
CA PRO A 272 13.41 -4.12 7.45
C PRO A 272 13.32 -3.77 5.96
N GLU A 273 13.55 -4.73 5.07
CA GLU A 273 13.43 -4.58 3.62
C GLU A 273 11.99 -4.31 3.19
N PHE A 274 11.01 -4.83 3.94
CA PHE A 274 9.60 -4.59 3.70
C PHE A 274 9.15 -3.31 4.41
N THR A 275 9.42 -3.16 5.70
CA THR A 275 9.00 -1.98 6.47
C THR A 275 9.59 -0.69 5.90
N GLY A 276 10.87 -0.69 5.49
CA GLY A 276 11.52 0.45 4.84
C GLY A 276 10.86 0.89 3.53
N ARG A 277 10.06 0.02 2.89
CA ARG A 277 9.36 0.30 1.63
C ARG A 277 7.87 0.60 1.81
N VAL A 278 7.16 -0.22 2.59
CA VAL A 278 5.69 -0.15 2.67
C VAL A 278 5.16 0.56 3.92
N CYS A 279 5.98 0.72 4.97
CA CYS A 279 5.50 1.35 6.21
C CYS A 279 5.01 2.78 5.95
N PRO A 280 3.88 3.20 6.54
CA PRO A 280 3.42 4.59 6.49
C PRO A 280 4.28 5.55 7.34
N ALA A 281 5.33 5.04 7.99
CA ALA A 281 6.28 5.79 8.80
C ALA A 281 5.66 6.60 9.96
N PRO A 282 4.89 5.96 10.87
CA PRO A 282 4.35 6.65 12.05
C PRO A 282 5.45 7.23 12.95
N CYS A 283 6.64 6.62 12.94
CA CYS A 283 7.84 7.13 13.58
C CYS A 283 8.28 8.51 13.08
N GLU A 284 8.07 8.84 11.81
CA GLU A 284 8.34 10.17 11.26
C GLU A 284 7.26 11.17 11.67
N GLY A 285 6.00 10.74 11.74
CA GLY A 285 4.90 11.54 12.27
C GLY A 285 5.07 11.90 13.75
N SER A 286 5.68 11.01 14.54
CA SER A 286 6.03 11.23 15.95
C SER A 286 7.42 11.82 16.17
N CYS A 287 8.13 12.22 15.12
CA CYS A 287 9.45 12.81 15.27
C CYS A 287 9.34 14.19 15.94
N VAL A 288 10.08 14.41 17.04
CA VAL A 288 10.09 15.71 17.75
C VAL A 288 10.50 16.86 16.82
N LEU A 289 11.40 16.59 15.85
CA LEU A 289 11.80 17.61 14.87
C LEU A 289 10.59 18.12 14.08
N GLY A 290 9.63 17.22 13.81
CA GLY A 290 8.36 17.48 13.12
C GLY A 290 7.51 18.61 13.72
N ILE A 291 7.79 19.04 14.95
CA ILE A 291 7.11 20.17 15.59
C ILE A 291 7.49 21.50 14.93
N SER A 292 8.76 21.68 14.55
CA SER A 292 9.28 22.94 14.02
C SER A 292 9.78 22.85 12.58
N GLU A 293 10.27 21.69 12.17
CA GLU A 293 10.92 21.44 10.87
C GLU A 293 10.47 20.07 10.33
N PRO A 294 10.63 19.79 9.03
CA PRO A 294 10.27 18.48 8.50
C PRO A 294 11.04 17.35 9.21
N ALA A 295 10.35 16.25 9.52
CA ALA A 295 10.92 15.11 10.24
C ALA A 295 12.19 14.52 9.59
N VAL A 296 12.92 13.73 10.37
CA VAL A 296 14.03 12.90 9.88
C VAL A 296 13.47 11.83 8.94
N THR A 297 14.17 11.51 7.85
CA THR A 297 13.78 10.46 6.90
C THR A 297 14.10 9.07 7.44
N ILE A 298 13.49 8.70 8.56
CA ILE A 298 13.70 7.45 9.30
C ILE A 298 13.48 6.24 8.39
N LYS A 299 12.38 6.23 7.63
CA LYS A 299 12.05 5.12 6.73
C LYS A 299 13.11 4.91 5.64
N ASN A 300 13.62 6.00 5.09
CA ASN A 300 14.65 5.96 4.05
C ASN A 300 15.99 5.42 4.58
N ILE A 301 16.32 5.75 5.84
CA ILE A 301 17.54 5.27 6.51
C ILE A 301 17.42 3.78 6.83
N GLU A 302 16.27 3.33 7.35
CA GLU A 302 15.96 1.91 7.54
C GLU A 302 16.13 1.11 6.25
N CYS A 303 15.51 1.55 5.16
CA CYS A 303 15.60 0.91 3.85
C CYS A 303 17.05 0.86 3.35
N ALA A 304 17.80 1.95 3.49
CA ALA A 304 19.19 2.01 3.04
C ALA A 304 20.13 1.08 3.85
N ILE A 305 19.91 0.91 5.16
CA ILE A 305 20.70 -0.01 6.00
C ILE A 305 20.56 -1.44 5.48
N ILE A 306 19.32 -1.91 5.30
CA ILE A 306 19.07 -3.30 4.92
C ILE A 306 19.51 -3.59 3.48
N ASP A 307 19.29 -2.67 2.54
CA ASP A 307 19.73 -2.87 1.17
C ASP A 307 21.27 -2.93 1.08
N HIS A 308 21.96 -2.08 1.84
CA HIS A 308 23.42 -2.14 1.92
C HIS A 308 23.87 -3.49 2.51
N ALA A 309 23.18 -4.00 3.53
CA ALA A 309 23.48 -5.30 4.11
C ALA A 309 23.31 -6.47 3.10
N PHE A 310 22.28 -6.42 2.24
CA PHE A 310 22.11 -7.40 1.17
C PHE A 310 23.22 -7.31 0.11
N GLU A 311 23.59 -6.10 -0.31
CA GLU A 311 24.68 -5.89 -1.28
C GLU A 311 26.04 -6.39 -0.77
N GLN A 312 26.30 -6.21 0.53
CA GLN A 312 27.52 -6.70 1.18
C GLN A 312 27.46 -8.19 1.57
N GLY A 313 26.32 -8.85 1.38
CA GLY A 313 26.11 -10.25 1.74
C GLY A 313 26.14 -10.52 3.25
N TRP A 314 25.75 -9.55 4.08
CA TRP A 314 25.73 -9.66 5.53
C TRP A 314 24.50 -10.42 6.06
N ILE A 315 23.39 -10.40 5.32
CA ILE A 315 22.18 -11.14 5.67
C ILE A 315 22.38 -12.63 5.36
N LYS A 316 22.37 -13.46 6.41
CA LYS A 316 22.55 -14.91 6.33
C LYS A 316 21.57 -15.62 7.26
N ALA A 317 21.23 -16.86 6.92
CA ALA A 317 20.38 -17.68 7.76
C ALA A 317 21.09 -18.05 9.07
N GLU A 318 20.44 -17.78 10.20
CA GLU A 318 20.90 -18.20 11.53
C GLU A 318 20.32 -19.58 11.85
N ILE A 319 21.11 -20.62 11.53
CA ILE A 319 20.70 -22.01 11.79
C ILE A 319 20.89 -22.31 13.29
N PRO A 320 19.88 -22.86 13.99
CA PRO A 320 20.01 -23.18 15.40
C PRO A 320 21.05 -24.29 15.62
N GLU A 321 21.91 -24.12 16.62
CA GLU A 321 22.94 -25.11 16.99
C GLU A 321 22.32 -26.43 17.50
N VAL A 322 21.19 -26.34 18.21
CA VAL A 322 20.51 -27.49 18.81
C VAL A 322 19.05 -27.53 18.36
N ARG A 323 18.60 -28.68 17.85
CA ARG A 323 17.20 -28.93 17.48
C ARG A 323 16.48 -29.64 18.62
N THR A 324 15.33 -29.11 19.05
CA THR A 324 14.59 -29.60 20.23
C THR A 324 13.79 -30.89 19.99
N GLY A 325 13.68 -31.36 18.75
CA GLY A 325 12.83 -32.51 18.37
C GLY A 325 11.32 -32.24 18.39
N LYS A 326 10.88 -31.06 18.81
CA LYS A 326 9.47 -30.64 18.78
C LYS A 326 9.04 -30.30 17.34
N ARG A 327 7.75 -30.46 17.04
CA ARG A 327 7.14 -30.15 15.73
C ARG A 327 6.13 -29.02 15.89
N VAL A 328 6.20 -28.04 14.98
CA VAL A 328 5.28 -26.90 14.90
C VAL A 328 4.70 -26.88 13.49
N ALA A 329 3.41 -26.60 13.37
CA ALA A 329 2.74 -26.38 12.08
C ALA A 329 2.43 -24.88 11.95
N ILE A 330 2.78 -24.30 10.80
CA ILE A 330 2.50 -22.91 10.45
C ILE A 330 1.53 -22.95 9.27
N VAL A 331 0.36 -22.33 9.40
CA VAL A 331 -0.67 -22.24 8.35
C VAL A 331 -0.73 -20.79 7.88
N GLY A 332 -0.18 -20.54 6.70
CA GLY A 332 -0.02 -19.19 6.14
C GLY A 332 1.45 -18.75 6.16
N SER A 333 1.89 -18.12 5.08
CA SER A 333 3.28 -17.67 4.89
C SER A 333 3.38 -16.15 4.78
N GLY A 334 2.45 -15.44 5.42
CA GLY A 334 2.46 -13.98 5.51
C GLY A 334 3.39 -13.47 6.62
N PRO A 335 3.51 -12.14 6.78
CA PRO A 335 4.42 -11.53 7.76
C PRO A 335 4.04 -11.67 9.25
N SER A 336 2.95 -12.37 9.58
CA SER A 336 2.35 -12.44 10.93
C SER A 336 3.29 -12.90 12.04
#